data_AF-A0A9P8MN87-F1
#
_entry.id   AF-A0A9P8MN87-F1
#
_cell.length_a   1.000
_cell.length_b   1.000
_cell.length_c   1.000
_cell.angle_alpha   90.00
_cell.angle_beta   90.00
_cell.angle_gamma   90.00
#
_symmetry.space_group_name_H-M   'P 1'
#
loop_
_entity.id
_entity.type
_entity.pdbx_description
1 polymer ?
#
loop_
_entity_poly.entity_id
_entity_poly.type
_entity_poly.pdbx_seq_one_letter_code
_entity_poly.pdbx_strand_id
1 'polypeptide(L)'
;MALECNSCKKSPPEVALKRCAKCSTTPYCSRDCQKTDWKVHKKDMYNIEGEADADSIYGGAGNGLRGFKRFLERVERCPGLLPPWWDAMKKKECETLGMTPSQWHDLRSAVEKSDIIEQYGDS
;
A
#
# COMPACT_ATOMS: atom_id res chain seq x y z
N MET A 1 8.59 24.33 -1.30
CA MET A 1 7.75 23.71 -0.25
C MET A 1 6.40 23.42 -0.88
N ALA A 2 6.00 22.15 -1.01
CA ALA A 2 4.68 21.82 -1.54
C ALA A 2 3.61 22.22 -0.52
N LEU A 3 2.71 23.12 -0.91
CA LEU A 3 1.65 23.71 -0.09
C LEU A 3 0.27 23.10 -0.40
N GLU A 4 0.25 21.89 -0.98
CA GLU A 4 -0.96 21.23 -1.43
C GLU A 4 -0.94 19.74 -1.08
N CYS A 5 -2.12 19.15 -0.91
CA CYS A 5 -2.28 17.72 -0.67
C CYS A 5 -1.80 16.91 -1.88
N ASN A 6 -0.91 15.94 -1.67
CA ASN A 6 -0.35 15.16 -2.80
C ASN A 6 -1.42 14.35 -3.55
N SER A 7 -2.49 13.96 -2.87
CA SER A 7 -3.60 13.17 -3.42
C SER A 7 -4.66 14.05 -4.10
N CYS A 8 -5.26 15.03 -3.39
CA CYS A 8 -6.42 15.79 -3.89
C CYS A 8 -6.11 17.23 -4.32
N LYS A 9 -4.83 17.64 -4.29
CA LYS A 9 -4.33 18.95 -4.74
C LYS A 9 -4.90 20.19 -4.03
N LYS A 10 -5.69 20.01 -2.96
CA LYS A 10 -6.20 21.09 -2.10
C LYS A 10 -5.09 21.73 -1.26
N SER A 11 -5.15 23.05 -1.09
CA SER A 11 -4.16 23.86 -0.37
C SER A 11 -4.80 24.68 0.78
N PRO A 12 -4.01 25.16 1.75
CA PRO A 12 -4.49 26.13 2.73
C PRO A 12 -4.93 27.44 2.06
N PRO A 13 -5.97 28.14 2.57
CA PRO A 13 -6.66 27.91 3.84
C PRO A 13 -7.83 26.90 3.78
N GLU A 14 -8.15 26.33 2.61
CA GLU A 14 -9.29 25.40 2.44
C GLU A 14 -9.13 24.14 3.30
N VAL A 15 -7.90 23.64 3.42
CA VAL A 15 -7.58 22.44 4.20
C VAL A 15 -6.30 22.60 5.04
N ALA A 16 -6.29 22.00 6.22
CA ALA A 16 -5.08 21.86 7.03
C ALA A 16 -4.27 20.64 6.58
N LEU A 17 -3.01 20.84 6.19
CA LEU A 17 -2.14 19.76 5.73
C LEU A 17 -1.32 19.17 6.89
N LYS A 18 -1.21 17.84 6.90
CA LYS A 18 -0.37 17.05 7.81
C LYS A 18 0.66 16.30 6.98
N ARG A 19 1.86 16.10 7.53
CA ARG A 19 2.91 15.33 6.84
C ARG A 19 2.77 13.84 7.14
N CYS A 20 3.22 13.01 6.20
CA CYS A 20 3.31 11.57 6.38
C CYS A 20 4.13 11.23 7.63
N ALA A 21 3.59 10.40 8.53
CA ALA A 21 4.28 10.02 9.76
C ALA A 21 5.56 9.20 9.54
N LYS A 22 5.73 8.59 8.36
CA LYS A 22 6.93 7.79 8.04
C LYS A 22 8.07 8.66 7.52
N CYS A 23 7.82 9.47 6.49
CA CYS A 23 8.87 10.26 5.81
C CYS A 23 8.93 11.73 6.22
N SER A 24 7.92 12.22 6.94
CA SER A 24 7.77 13.63 7.31
C SER A 24 7.89 14.63 6.14
N THR A 25 7.72 14.16 4.90
CA THR A 25 7.97 14.93 3.67
C THR A 25 6.69 15.21 2.91
N THR A 26 5.94 14.18 2.52
CA THR A 26 4.74 14.34 1.68
C THR A 26 3.54 14.86 2.50
N PRO A 27 2.87 15.95 2.06
CA PRO A 27 1.71 16.52 2.74
C PRO A 27 0.36 15.91 2.28
N TYR A 28 -0.55 15.71 3.23
CA TYR A 28 -1.92 15.24 3.02
C TYR A 28 -2.92 15.99 3.90
N CYS A 29 -4.13 16.23 3.42
CA CYS A 29 -5.20 16.86 4.22
C CYS A 29 -5.94 15.88 5.14
N SER A 30 -5.90 14.57 4.84
CA SER A 30 -6.59 13.53 5.62
C SER A 30 -5.84 12.19 5.59
N ARG A 31 -6.20 11.29 6.53
CA ARG A 31 -5.69 9.90 6.50
C ARG A 31 -6.19 9.15 5.26
N ASP A 32 -7.35 9.50 4.73
CA ASP A 32 -7.88 8.89 3.52
C ASP A 32 -7.06 9.27 2.29
N CYS A 33 -6.72 10.55 2.13
CA CYS A 33 -5.80 11.00 1.08
C CYS A 33 -4.42 10.34 1.17
N GLN A 34 -3.91 10.12 2.39
CA GLN A 34 -2.67 9.38 2.60
C GLN A 34 -2.79 7.92 2.16
N LYS A 35 -3.90 7.23 2.50
CA LYS A 35 -4.13 5.84 2.11
C LYS A 35 -4.27 5.67 0.60
N THR A 36 -4.94 6.59 -0.08
CA THR A 36 -5.10 6.58 -1.54
C THR A 36 -3.75 6.70 -2.23
N ASP A 37 -2.90 7.62 -1.77
CA ASP A 37 -1.57 7.84 -2.34
C ASP A 37 -0.53 6.79 -1.89
N TRP A 38 -0.81 6.01 -0.84
CA TRP A 38 0.17 5.14 -0.18
C TRP A 38 0.86 4.15 -1.12
N LYS A 39 0.15 3.64 -2.13
CA LYS A 39 0.71 2.68 -3.09
C LYS A 39 1.82 3.32 -3.93
N VAL A 40 1.62 4.56 -4.40
CA VAL A 40 2.60 5.31 -5.20
C VAL A 40 3.67 5.88 -4.30
N HIS A 41 3.27 6.52 -3.20
CA HIS A 41 4.19 7.12 -2.22
C HIS A 41 5.20 6.11 -1.67
N LYS A 42 4.81 4.85 -1.42
CA LYS A 42 5.73 3.80 -0.97
C LYS A 42 6.80 3.45 -2.02
N LYS A 43 6.45 3.45 -3.31
CA LYS A 43 7.41 3.22 -4.41
C LYS A 43 8.42 4.38 -4.49
N ASP A 44 7.95 5.61 -4.34
CA ASP A 44 8.82 6.79 -4.32
C ASP A 44 9.72 6.79 -3.09
N MET A 45 9.20 6.44 -1.91
CA MET A 45 10.00 6.27 -0.70
C MET A 45 11.11 5.23 -0.86
N TYR A 46 10.82 4.11 -1.52
CA TYR A 46 11.83 3.12 -1.85
C TYR A 46 12.92 3.70 -2.76
N ASN A 47 12.52 4.39 -3.83
CA ASN A 47 13.45 4.98 -4.80
C ASN A 47 14.29 6.13 -4.22
N ILE A 48 13.76 6.87 -3.24
CA ILE A 48 14.36 8.11 -2.70
C ILE A 48 15.14 7.86 -1.40
N GLU A 49 14.63 7.06 -0.48
CA GLU A 49 15.24 6.88 0.86
C GLU A 49 15.88 5.49 1.05
N GLY A 50 15.70 4.56 0.12
CA GLY A 50 16.26 3.21 0.20
C GLY A 50 15.62 2.31 1.28
N GLU A 51 14.62 2.80 2.00
CA GLU A 51 13.94 2.04 3.04
C GLU A 51 12.83 1.15 2.47
N ALA A 52 13.20 -0.05 2.04
CA ALA A 52 12.26 -1.14 1.78
C ALA A 52 12.25 -2.17 2.90
N ASP A 53 11.05 -2.71 3.17
CA ASP A 53 10.91 -3.88 4.03
C ASP A 53 11.65 -5.06 3.38
N ALA A 54 12.59 -5.69 4.09
CA ALA A 54 13.40 -6.78 3.56
C ALA A 54 12.58 -7.98 3.06
N ASP A 55 11.33 -8.12 3.53
CA ASP A 55 10.40 -9.18 3.09
C ASP A 55 9.51 -8.74 1.92
N SER A 56 9.79 -7.60 1.30
CA SER A 56 9.11 -7.05 0.12
C SER A 56 9.96 -7.19 -1.14
N ILE A 57 9.31 -7.21 -2.31
CA ILE A 57 9.97 -7.17 -3.63
C ILE A 57 10.95 -5.99 -3.73
N TYR A 58 10.59 -4.86 -3.10
CA TYR A 58 11.44 -3.67 -3.05
C TYR A 58 12.66 -3.85 -2.11
N GLY A 59 12.59 -4.75 -1.13
CA GLY A 59 13.69 -5.00 -0.18
C GLY A 59 14.65 -6.11 -0.59
N GLY A 60 14.56 -6.58 -1.83
CA GLY A 60 15.39 -7.68 -2.36
C GLY A 60 14.84 -9.08 -2.13
N ALA A 61 13.61 -9.23 -1.58
CA ALA A 61 12.97 -10.53 -1.52
C ALA A 61 12.52 -10.99 -2.92
N GLY A 62 12.65 -12.29 -3.21
CA GLY A 62 12.19 -12.85 -4.49
C GLY A 62 10.68 -12.78 -4.73
N ASN A 63 9.89 -12.50 -3.69
CA ASN A 63 8.47 -12.15 -3.78
C ASN A 63 7.97 -11.52 -2.47
N GLY A 64 6.79 -10.91 -2.50
CA GLY A 64 6.13 -10.26 -1.37
C GLY A 64 5.34 -11.18 -0.43
N LEU A 65 5.39 -12.52 -0.60
CA LEU A 65 4.56 -13.44 0.20
C LEU A 65 4.85 -13.36 1.68
N ARG A 66 6.14 -13.28 2.05
CA ARG A 66 6.54 -13.23 3.46
C ARG A 66 6.01 -11.97 4.14
N GLY A 67 6.14 -10.82 3.48
CA GLY A 67 5.53 -9.57 3.94
C GLY A 67 4.00 -9.67 4.04
N PHE A 68 3.35 -10.30 3.05
CA PHE A 68 1.90 -10.48 3.04
C PHE A 68 1.41 -11.42 4.17
N LYS A 69 2.09 -12.55 4.40
CA LYS A 69 1.78 -13.48 5.50
C LYS A 69 1.89 -12.81 6.86
N ARG A 70 2.99 -12.09 7.09
CA ARG A 70 3.22 -11.32 8.32
C ARG A 70 2.13 -10.28 8.54
N PHE A 71 1.65 -9.64 7.47
CA PHE A 71 0.50 -8.73 7.53
C PHE A 71 -0.78 -9.47 7.94
N LEU A 72 -1.13 -10.58 7.28
CA LEU A 72 -2.32 -11.37 7.63
C LEU A 72 -2.30 -11.83 9.08
N GLU A 73 -1.17 -12.34 9.58
CA GLU A 73 -1.02 -12.75 10.98
C GLU A 73 -1.24 -11.58 11.96
N ARG A 74 -0.82 -10.36 11.60
CA ARG A 74 -1.05 -9.17 12.41
C ARG A 74 -2.52 -8.77 12.43
N VAL A 75 -3.20 -8.85 11.28
CA VAL A 75 -4.61 -8.50 11.16
C VAL A 75 -5.49 -9.53 11.88
N GLU A 76 -5.14 -10.82 11.80
CA GLU A 76 -5.84 -11.91 12.50
C GLU A 76 -5.78 -11.78 14.03
N ARG A 77 -4.73 -11.14 14.56
CA ARG A 77 -4.61 -10.85 16.00
C ARG A 77 -5.45 -9.65 16.46
N CYS A 78 -5.97 -8.85 15.54
CA CYS A 78 -6.74 -7.66 15.86
C CYS A 78 -8.25 -7.97 15.76
N PRO A 79 -8.97 -8.03 16.88
CA PRO A 79 -10.41 -8.29 16.86
C PRO A 79 -11.16 -7.18 16.12
N GLY A 80 -12.13 -7.56 15.28
CA GLY A 80 -12.98 -6.62 14.54
C GLY A 80 -12.40 -6.06 13.23
N LEU A 81 -11.16 -6.41 12.86
CA LEU A 81 -10.63 -6.03 11.54
C LEU A 81 -11.01 -7.01 10.42
N LEU A 82 -11.13 -8.30 10.76
CA LEU A 82 -11.51 -9.32 9.79
C LEU A 82 -13.00 -9.63 9.89
N PRO A 83 -13.64 -9.87 8.74
CA PRO A 83 -15.04 -10.24 8.72
C PRO A 83 -15.25 -11.62 9.37
N PRO A 84 -16.46 -11.90 9.87
CA PRO A 84 -16.76 -13.15 10.59
C PRO A 84 -16.63 -14.42 9.74
N TRP A 85 -16.60 -14.29 8.40
CA TRP A 85 -16.37 -15.39 7.47
C TRP A 85 -14.87 -15.67 7.21
N TRP A 86 -13.97 -14.89 7.80
CA TRP A 86 -12.53 -15.10 7.63
C TRP A 86 -12.03 -16.26 8.48
N ASP A 87 -11.47 -17.28 7.83
CA ASP A 87 -10.90 -18.45 8.47
C ASP A 87 -9.54 -18.84 7.85
N ALA A 88 -8.91 -19.88 8.38
CA ALA A 88 -7.63 -20.39 7.90
C ALA A 88 -7.69 -20.89 6.45
N MET A 89 -8.86 -21.34 5.97
CA MET A 89 -9.05 -21.76 4.58
C MET A 89 -9.03 -20.54 3.65
N LYS A 90 -9.77 -19.48 3.99
CA LYS A 90 -9.78 -18.20 3.25
C LYS A 90 -8.42 -17.53 3.24
N LYS A 91 -7.67 -17.61 4.34
CA LYS A 91 -6.28 -17.18 4.39
C LYS A 91 -5.44 -17.89 3.31
N LYS A 92 -5.51 -19.22 3.24
CA LYS A 92 -4.74 -20.02 2.28
C LYS A 92 -5.17 -19.79 0.83
N GLU A 93 -6.47 -19.64 0.58
CA GLU A 93 -7.00 -19.25 -0.73
C GLU A 93 -6.45 -17.90 -1.16
N CYS A 94 -6.43 -16.92 -0.25
CA CYS A 94 -5.93 -15.57 -0.50
C CYS A 94 -4.42 -15.56 -0.81
N GLU A 95 -3.62 -16.32 -0.05
CA GLU A 95 -2.18 -16.49 -0.31
C GLU A 95 -1.92 -17.12 -1.69
N THR A 96 -2.76 -18.07 -2.10
CA THR A 96 -2.67 -18.75 -3.39
C THR A 96 -3.06 -17.81 -4.53
N LEU A 97 -4.16 -17.07 -4.36
CA LEU A 97 -4.65 -16.09 -5.32
C LEU A 97 -3.61 -14.98 -5.56
N GLY A 98 -2.95 -14.52 -4.49
CA GLY A 98 -1.85 -13.56 -4.57
C GLY A 98 -0.59 -14.11 -5.24
N MET A 99 -0.50 -15.40 -5.55
CA MET A 99 0.62 -16.04 -6.25
C MET A 99 0.28 -16.48 -7.68
N THR A 100 -0.94 -16.22 -8.13
CA THR A 100 -1.38 -16.55 -9.48
C THR A 100 -0.62 -15.69 -10.51
N PRO A 101 0.08 -16.32 -11.48
CA PRO A 101 0.80 -15.59 -12.51
C PRO A 101 -0.08 -14.68 -13.34
N SER A 102 0.52 -13.60 -13.83
CA SER A 102 -0.08 -12.69 -14.81
C SER A 102 -1.34 -11.96 -14.33
N GLN A 103 -1.59 -11.94 -13.02
CA GLN A 103 -2.61 -11.11 -12.41
C GLN A 103 -1.99 -9.83 -11.84
N TRP A 104 -2.74 -8.73 -11.89
CA TRP A 104 -2.29 -7.43 -11.35
C TRP A 104 -2.04 -7.46 -9.83
N HIS A 105 -2.58 -8.47 -9.13
CA HIS A 105 -2.39 -8.72 -7.71
C HIS A 105 -1.31 -9.78 -7.41
N ASP A 106 -0.47 -10.14 -8.40
CA ASP A 106 0.62 -11.09 -8.22
C ASP A 106 1.72 -10.50 -7.30
N LEU A 107 1.90 -11.12 -6.14
CA LEU A 107 2.89 -10.75 -5.13
C LEU A 107 4.34 -11.02 -5.56
N ARG A 108 4.58 -11.63 -6.73
CA ARG A 108 5.92 -11.77 -7.31
C ARG A 108 6.32 -10.58 -8.17
N SER A 109 5.37 -9.77 -8.60
CA SER A 109 5.61 -8.62 -9.46
C SER A 109 5.35 -7.33 -8.71
N ALA A 110 6.22 -6.35 -8.89
CA ALA A 110 5.97 -5.01 -8.39
C ALA A 110 4.82 -4.39 -9.18
N VAL A 111 3.74 -4.01 -8.49
CA VAL A 111 2.60 -3.34 -9.13
C VAL A 111 3.05 -1.97 -9.67
N GLU A 112 2.75 -1.70 -10.93
CA GLU A 112 2.99 -0.43 -11.58
C GLU A 112 1.78 0.51 -11.46
N LYS A 113 2.03 1.81 -11.62
CA LYS A 113 0.96 2.81 -11.54
C LYS A 113 -0.07 2.61 -12.66
N SER A 114 0.38 2.20 -13.84
CA SER A 114 -0.47 1.80 -14.97
C SER A 114 -1.43 0.67 -14.59
N ASP A 115 -0.94 -0.39 -13.94
CA ASP A 115 -1.75 -1.54 -13.54
C ASP A 115 -2.92 -1.16 -12.64
N ILE A 116 -2.72 -0.16 -11.76
CA ILE A 116 -3.78 0.32 -10.85
C ILE A 116 -4.82 1.15 -11.60
N ILE A 117 -4.37 2.01 -12.52
CA ILE A 117 -5.25 2.87 -13.32
C ILE A 117 -6.10 2.03 -14.27
N GLU A 118 -5.51 1.03 -14.93
CA GLU A 118 -6.22 0.13 -15.85
C GLU A 118 -7.30 -0.70 -15.14
N GLN A 119 -7.06 -1.11 -13.88
CA GLN A 119 -8.00 -1.96 -13.14
C GLN A 119 -9.12 -1.18 -12.45
N TYR A 120 -8.84 0.02 -11.93
CA TYR A 120 -9.82 0.78 -11.15
C TYR A 120 -10.40 2.00 -11.88
N GLY A 121 -9.84 2.39 -13.04
CA GLY A 121 -10.35 3.49 -13.86
C GLY A 121 -10.20 4.89 -13.25
N ASP A 122 -9.52 5.02 -12.12
CA ASP A 122 -9.24 6.31 -11.48
C ASP A 122 -8.09 6.99 -12.24
N SER A 123 -8.43 8.09 -12.94
CA SER A 123 -7.51 8.96 -13.67
C SER A 123 -7.11 10.17 -12.83
#